data_AF-A0A4U0N6W8-F1
#
_entry.id   AF-A0A4U0N6W8-F1
#
_cell.length_a   1.000
_cell.length_b   1.000
_cell.length_c   1.000
_cell.angle_alpha   90.00
_cell.angle_beta   90.00
_cell.angle_gamma   90.00
#
_symmetry.space_group_name_H-M   'P 1'
#
loop_
_entity.id
_entity.type
_entity.pdbx_description
1 polymer ?
#
loop_
_entity_poly.entity_id
_entity_poly.type
_entity_poly.pdbx_seq_one_letter_code
_entity_poly.pdbx_strand_id
1 'polypeptide(L)'
;MENQKQQVKQLCTDFRLSAIAADLDEIVSTAETEGIGYLELLSRLLKTEQLHRQQRDESRRMKSASLPRNSDLSLYEAKRNGLTDRRLAALRELNWIDQLFNLVLMGPSGTGKTMLAAGLAKDAVKAGYHVYFRTMEEIVSTLKTRDFVRSQTAEYKKMLRANLIVIDDVMLFPLEKNVAVSFFNFINQIYESTSIIVTTNKKPTEWAKMLEDEVIATALLDRILFRCEVINLTGESYRMENRKTFLDK
;
A
#
# COMPACT_ATOMS: atom_id res chain seq x y z
N MET A 1 44.54 -17.68 -5.27
CA MET A 1 43.20 -17.24 -5.69
C MET A 1 42.12 -17.65 -4.69
N GLU A 2 42.10 -18.89 -4.22
CA GLU A 2 41.06 -19.40 -3.30
C GLU A 2 40.99 -18.64 -1.96
N ASN A 3 42.14 -18.31 -1.36
CA ASN A 3 42.22 -17.53 -0.12
C ASN A 3 41.71 -16.08 -0.29
N GLN A 4 41.97 -15.45 -1.45
CA GLN A 4 41.46 -14.11 -1.76
C GLN A 4 39.95 -14.10 -1.96
N LYS A 5 39.38 -15.11 -2.64
CA LYS A 5 37.92 -15.25 -2.78
C LYS A 5 37.25 -15.41 -1.42
N GLN A 6 37.83 -16.20 -0.53
CA GLN A 6 37.31 -16.40 0.82
C GLN A 6 37.37 -15.11 1.66
N GLN A 7 38.44 -14.33 1.54
CA GLN A 7 38.56 -13.01 2.17
C GLN A 7 37.51 -12.02 1.64
N VAL A 8 37.24 -12.01 0.33
CA VAL A 8 36.18 -11.18 -0.26
C VAL A 8 34.81 -11.58 0.26
N LYS A 9 34.49 -12.87 0.35
CA LYS A 9 33.21 -13.35 0.92
C LYS A 9 33.05 -12.97 2.40
N GLN A 10 34.12 -13.02 3.18
CA GLN A 10 34.11 -12.58 4.58
C GLN A 10 33.80 -11.08 4.68
N LEU A 11 34.51 -10.24 3.91
CA LEU A 11 34.22 -8.81 3.84
C LEU A 11 32.78 -8.52 3.39
N CYS A 12 32.28 -9.26 2.41
CA CYS A 12 30.89 -9.13 1.96
C CYS A 12 29.92 -9.44 3.10
N THR A 13 30.21 -10.43 3.95
CA THR A 13 29.37 -10.76 5.11
C THR A 13 29.39 -9.62 6.14
N ASP A 14 30.57 -9.08 6.44
CA ASP A 14 30.75 -7.98 7.41
C ASP A 14 30.03 -6.69 6.96
N PHE A 15 30.08 -6.37 5.66
CA PHE A 15 29.36 -5.24 5.07
C PHE A 15 27.89 -5.54 4.71
N ARG A 16 27.38 -6.74 5.03
CA ARG A 16 26.02 -7.20 4.71
C ARG A 16 25.70 -7.18 3.21
N LEU A 17 26.69 -7.46 2.37
CA LEU A 17 26.60 -7.62 0.91
C LEU A 17 26.21 -9.06 0.56
N SER A 18 24.99 -9.46 0.93
CA SER A 18 24.57 -10.86 0.88
C SER A 18 24.48 -11.43 -0.53
N ALA A 19 24.12 -10.62 -1.52
CA ALA A 19 23.98 -11.07 -2.91
C ALA A 19 25.33 -11.24 -3.58
N ILE A 20 26.25 -10.28 -3.37
CA ILE A 20 27.63 -10.43 -3.85
C ILE A 20 28.27 -11.68 -3.24
N ALA A 21 28.09 -11.93 -1.93
CA ALA A 21 28.67 -13.11 -1.30
C ALA A 21 28.15 -14.44 -1.90
N ALA A 22 26.88 -14.49 -2.31
CA ALA A 22 26.25 -15.65 -2.92
C ALA A 22 26.71 -15.87 -4.36
N ASP A 23 26.73 -14.81 -5.17
CA ASP A 23 26.92 -14.89 -6.62
C ASP A 23 28.38 -14.59 -7.06
N LEU A 24 29.30 -14.36 -6.11
CA LEU A 24 30.68 -13.95 -6.38
C LEU A 24 31.39 -14.86 -7.39
N ASP A 25 31.26 -16.18 -7.21
CA ASP A 25 31.98 -17.15 -8.04
C ASP A 25 31.48 -17.13 -9.49
N GLU A 26 30.16 -17.01 -9.67
CA GLU A 26 29.54 -16.91 -11.00
C GLU A 26 29.93 -15.60 -11.69
N ILE A 27 29.88 -14.46 -10.98
CA ILE A 27 30.21 -13.14 -11.52
C ILE A 27 31.69 -13.05 -11.93
N VAL A 28 32.60 -13.60 -11.11
CA VAL A 28 34.04 -13.61 -11.44
C VAL A 28 34.32 -14.54 -12.62
N SER A 29 33.70 -15.72 -12.66
CA SER A 29 33.90 -16.68 -13.76
C SER A 29 33.38 -16.14 -15.10
N THR A 30 32.19 -15.52 -15.10
CA THR A 30 31.68 -14.84 -16.31
C THR A 30 32.60 -13.69 -16.72
N ALA A 31 33.15 -12.95 -15.76
CA ALA A 31 34.03 -11.84 -16.08
C ALA A 31 35.38 -12.25 -16.66
N GLU A 32 35.95 -13.35 -16.18
CA GLU A 32 37.17 -13.94 -16.76
C GLU A 32 36.92 -14.44 -18.19
N THR A 33 35.74 -15.01 -18.45
CA THR A 33 35.36 -15.54 -19.77
C THR A 33 35.08 -14.42 -20.77
N GLU A 34 34.39 -13.37 -20.35
CA GLU A 34 34.01 -12.23 -21.19
C GLU A 34 35.14 -11.20 -21.36
N GLY A 35 36.24 -11.31 -20.58
CA GLY A 35 37.37 -10.40 -20.65
C GLY A 35 37.02 -8.97 -20.19
N ILE A 36 36.13 -8.82 -19.21
CA ILE A 36 35.63 -7.51 -18.78
C ILE A 36 36.68 -6.74 -17.98
N GLY A 37 36.72 -5.42 -18.17
CA GLY A 37 37.59 -4.52 -17.40
C GLY A 37 37.19 -4.44 -15.91
N TYR A 38 38.16 -4.06 -15.07
CA TYR A 38 37.97 -4.04 -13.60
C TYR A 38 36.82 -3.14 -13.13
N LEU A 39 36.62 -1.98 -13.78
CA LEU A 39 35.52 -1.07 -13.44
C LEU A 39 34.16 -1.68 -13.78
N GLU A 40 34.06 -2.43 -14.87
CA GLU A 40 32.81 -3.09 -15.25
C GLU A 40 32.48 -4.23 -14.28
N LEU A 41 33.48 -5.01 -13.87
CA LEU A 41 33.31 -6.03 -12.82
C LEU A 41 32.81 -5.42 -11.51
N LEU A 42 33.42 -4.33 -11.04
CA LEU A 42 32.97 -3.59 -9.85
C LEU A 42 31.53 -3.08 -10.02
N SER A 43 31.19 -2.53 -11.18
CA SER A 43 29.83 -2.09 -11.49
C SER A 43 28.83 -3.25 -11.41
N ARG A 44 29.16 -4.40 -12.00
CA ARG A 44 28.31 -5.61 -12.00
C ARG A 44 28.06 -6.12 -10.59
N LEU A 45 29.11 -6.23 -9.77
CA LEU A 45 28.99 -6.64 -8.36
C LEU A 45 28.06 -5.70 -7.58
N LEU A 46 28.27 -4.39 -7.67
CA LEU A 46 27.45 -3.41 -6.95
C LEU A 46 26.01 -3.38 -7.45
N LYS A 47 25.78 -3.53 -8.76
CA LYS A 47 24.43 -3.66 -9.34
C LYS A 47 23.70 -4.90 -8.83
N THR A 48 24.37 -6.04 -8.74
CA THR A 48 23.78 -7.27 -8.19
C THR A 48 23.29 -7.06 -6.76
N GLU A 49 24.11 -6.46 -5.90
CA GLU A 49 23.70 -6.15 -4.53
C GLU A 49 22.55 -5.14 -4.47
N GLN A 50 22.63 -4.07 -5.28
CA GLN A 50 21.59 -3.05 -5.35
C GLN A 50 20.24 -3.66 -5.73
N LEU A 51 20.19 -4.48 -6.78
CA LEU A 51 18.98 -5.13 -7.25
C LEU A 51 18.40 -6.07 -6.18
N HIS A 52 19.25 -6.87 -5.54
CA HIS A 52 18.81 -7.78 -4.49
C HIS A 52 18.24 -7.04 -3.28
N ARG A 53 18.85 -5.92 -2.87
CA ARG A 53 18.32 -5.06 -1.80
C ARG A 53 16.98 -4.44 -2.17
N GLN A 54 16.86 -3.89 -3.38
CA GLN A 54 15.60 -3.34 -3.88
C GLN A 54 14.48 -4.38 -3.88
N GLN A 55 14.73 -5.59 -4.39
CA GLN A 55 13.76 -6.69 -4.40
C GLN A 55 13.35 -7.11 -2.99
N ARG A 56 14.31 -7.20 -2.06
CA ARG A 56 14.03 -7.55 -0.66
C ARG A 56 13.20 -6.48 0.03
N ASP A 57 13.52 -5.20 -0.18
CA ASP A 57 12.77 -4.08 0.39
C ASP A 57 11.36 -4.00 -0.20
N GLU A 58 11.19 -4.19 -1.51
CA GLU A 58 9.89 -4.32 -2.16
C GLU A 58 9.09 -5.49 -1.58
N SER A 59 9.67 -6.69 -1.49
CA SER A 59 9.01 -7.87 -0.92
C SER A 59 8.58 -7.62 0.53
N ARG A 60 9.41 -6.94 1.33
CA ARG A 60 9.07 -6.57 2.71
C ARG A 60 7.91 -5.57 2.74
N ARG A 61 7.91 -4.54 1.90
CA ARG A 61 6.81 -3.57 1.81
C ARG A 61 5.51 -4.23 1.34
N MET A 62 5.58 -5.10 0.35
CA MET A 62 4.43 -5.87 -0.15
C MET A 62 3.80 -6.74 0.95
N LYS A 63 4.64 -7.47 1.70
CA LYS A 63 4.19 -8.27 2.85
C LYS A 63 3.60 -7.39 3.96
N SER A 64 4.22 -6.25 4.23
CA SER A 64 3.74 -5.32 5.28
C SER A 64 2.41 -4.65 4.92
N ALA A 65 2.20 -4.32 3.64
CA ALA A 65 0.96 -3.72 3.17
C ALA A 65 -0.23 -4.69 3.32
N SER A 66 0.02 -6.00 3.17
CA SER A 66 -0.99 -7.07 3.24
C SER A 66 -2.17 -6.81 2.30
N LEU A 67 -1.83 -6.55 1.04
CA LEU A 67 -2.80 -6.24 -0.01
C LEU A 67 -3.69 -7.46 -0.33
N PRO A 68 -4.95 -7.22 -0.76
CA PRO A 68 -5.82 -8.28 -1.30
C PRO A 68 -5.19 -8.99 -2.51
N ARG A 69 -5.61 -10.24 -2.74
CA ARG A 69 -5.14 -11.06 -3.88
C ARG A 69 -5.35 -10.38 -5.24
N ASN A 70 -6.46 -9.66 -5.40
CA ASN A 70 -6.83 -8.97 -6.65
C ASN A 70 -6.33 -7.51 -6.65
N SER A 71 -5.03 -7.31 -6.49
CA SER A 71 -4.40 -5.98 -6.43
C SER A 71 -3.72 -5.57 -7.74
N ASP A 72 -3.92 -6.29 -8.84
CA ASP A 72 -3.34 -5.92 -10.14
C ASP A 72 -4.31 -5.09 -10.99
N LEU A 73 -3.94 -3.83 -11.26
CA LEU A 73 -4.72 -2.95 -12.14
C LEU A 73 -4.59 -3.30 -13.62
N SER A 74 -3.66 -4.16 -14.01
CA SER A 74 -3.53 -4.58 -15.42
C SER A 74 -4.78 -5.33 -15.92
N LEU A 75 -5.53 -5.94 -14.99
CA LEU A 75 -6.79 -6.63 -15.24
C LEU A 75 -8.02 -5.74 -14.96
N TYR A 76 -7.83 -4.46 -14.62
CA TYR A 76 -8.91 -3.57 -14.23
C TYR A 76 -9.55 -2.88 -15.46
N GLU A 77 -10.84 -3.11 -15.65
CA GLU A 77 -11.61 -2.52 -16.75
C GLU A 77 -12.23 -1.18 -16.32
N ALA A 78 -11.51 -0.07 -16.54
CA ALA A 78 -11.94 1.27 -16.10
C ALA A 78 -13.31 1.68 -16.67
N LYS A 79 -13.55 1.36 -17.95
CA LYS A 79 -14.78 1.71 -18.68
C LYS A 79 -16.05 1.15 -18.03
N ARG A 80 -15.98 -0.02 -17.39
CA ARG A 80 -17.14 -0.63 -16.71
C ARG A 80 -17.63 0.19 -15.53
N ASN A 81 -16.72 0.89 -14.87
CA ASN A 81 -17.01 1.57 -13.62
C ASN A 81 -17.21 3.08 -13.78
N GLY A 82 -17.30 3.58 -15.03
CA GLY A 82 -17.42 5.00 -15.34
C GLY A 82 -16.12 5.81 -15.18
N LEU A 83 -14.98 5.13 -14.99
CA LEU A 83 -13.65 5.76 -14.94
C LEU A 83 -13.05 5.78 -16.35
N THR A 84 -12.44 6.90 -16.76
CA THR A 84 -11.74 6.99 -18.03
C THR A 84 -10.30 6.46 -17.92
N ASP A 85 -9.78 5.85 -18.99
CA ASP A 85 -8.40 5.33 -19.01
C ASP A 85 -7.37 6.43 -18.71
N ARG A 86 -7.63 7.66 -19.15
CA ARG A 86 -6.79 8.83 -18.84
C ARG A 86 -6.76 9.16 -17.34
N ARG A 87 -7.92 9.11 -16.67
CA ARG A 87 -7.98 9.33 -15.21
C ARG A 87 -7.30 8.20 -14.46
N LEU A 88 -7.50 6.95 -14.89
CA LEU A 88 -6.80 5.83 -14.29
C LEU A 88 -5.27 5.97 -14.43
N ALA A 89 -4.77 6.33 -15.62
CA ALA A 89 -3.35 6.56 -15.85
C ALA A 89 -2.80 7.64 -14.91
N ALA A 90 -3.48 8.78 -14.78
CA ALA A 90 -3.08 9.85 -13.86
C ALA A 90 -3.05 9.41 -12.38
N LEU A 91 -3.98 8.55 -11.96
CA LEU A 91 -3.96 7.99 -10.60
C LEU A 91 -2.78 7.04 -10.38
N ARG A 92 -2.40 6.27 -11.41
CA ARG A 92 -1.27 5.34 -11.37
C ARG A 92 0.10 6.01 -11.41
N GLU A 93 0.16 7.29 -11.77
CA GLU A 93 1.39 8.10 -11.66
C GLU A 93 1.74 8.46 -10.21
N LEU A 94 0.80 8.33 -9.27
CA LEU A 94 1.01 8.54 -7.83
C LEU A 94 1.46 9.94 -7.40
N ASN A 95 1.52 10.92 -8.31
CA ASN A 95 1.82 12.32 -8.03
C ASN A 95 0.94 12.91 -6.90
N TRP A 96 -0.28 12.41 -6.76
CA TRP A 96 -1.21 12.79 -5.71
C TRP A 96 -0.73 12.39 -4.30
N ILE A 97 0.07 11.32 -4.16
CA ILE A 97 0.67 10.91 -2.88
C ILE A 97 1.70 11.95 -2.43
N ASP A 98 2.57 12.39 -3.34
CA ASP A 98 3.61 13.39 -3.06
C ASP A 98 3.01 14.77 -2.75
N GLN A 99 1.87 15.07 -3.35
CA GLN A 99 1.10 16.30 -3.10
C GLN A 99 0.19 16.21 -1.86
N LEU A 100 0.16 15.04 -1.19
CA LEU A 100 -0.66 14.77 -0.01
C LEU A 100 -2.17 14.95 -0.28
N PHE A 101 -2.63 14.47 -1.43
CA PHE A 101 -4.05 14.38 -1.76
C PHE A 101 -4.62 13.03 -1.31
N ASN A 102 -5.84 13.06 -0.80
CA ASN A 102 -6.64 11.91 -0.48
C ASN A 102 -7.50 11.50 -1.67
N LEU A 103 -7.91 10.24 -1.70
CA LEU A 103 -8.90 9.73 -2.65
C LEU A 103 -10.09 9.14 -1.91
N VAL A 104 -11.29 9.51 -2.33
CA VAL A 104 -12.53 8.90 -1.83
C VAL A 104 -13.19 8.16 -2.97
N LEU A 105 -13.11 6.83 -2.92
CA LEU A 105 -13.71 5.92 -3.91
C LEU A 105 -15.11 5.56 -3.46
N MET A 106 -16.10 5.98 -4.24
CA MET A 106 -17.51 5.84 -3.93
C MET A 106 -18.25 5.01 -4.96
N GLY A 107 -19.30 4.31 -4.55
CA GLY A 107 -20.18 3.60 -5.48
C GLY A 107 -20.86 2.36 -4.89
N PRO A 108 -21.81 1.74 -5.62
CA PRO A 108 -22.49 0.52 -5.21
C PRO A 108 -21.53 -0.64 -4.90
N SER A 109 -22.00 -1.65 -4.15
CA SER A 109 -21.18 -2.85 -3.89
C SER A 109 -20.83 -3.58 -5.20
N GLY A 110 -19.59 -4.04 -5.31
CA GLY A 110 -19.13 -4.79 -6.49
C GLY A 110 -18.64 -3.96 -7.68
N THR A 111 -18.63 -2.63 -7.62
CA THR A 111 -18.10 -1.74 -8.69
C THR A 111 -16.58 -1.58 -8.70
N GLY A 112 -15.85 -2.44 -7.99
CA GLY A 112 -14.38 -2.46 -8.04
C GLY A 112 -13.65 -1.40 -7.19
N LYS A 113 -14.30 -0.71 -6.24
CA LYS A 113 -13.64 0.25 -5.31
C LYS A 113 -12.40 -0.32 -4.62
N THR A 114 -12.58 -1.44 -3.92
CA THR A 114 -11.51 -2.15 -3.21
C THR A 114 -10.40 -2.62 -4.15
N MET A 115 -10.76 -3.05 -5.37
CA MET A 115 -9.77 -3.47 -6.38
C MET A 115 -8.95 -2.28 -6.88
N LEU A 116 -9.59 -1.14 -7.14
CA LEU A 116 -8.91 0.09 -7.52
C LEU A 116 -7.97 0.58 -6.41
N ALA A 117 -8.45 0.61 -5.16
CA ALA A 117 -7.65 0.99 -4.00
C ALA A 117 -6.45 0.05 -3.79
N ALA A 118 -6.68 -1.27 -3.82
CA ALA A 118 -5.62 -2.28 -3.69
C ALA A 118 -4.61 -2.20 -4.84
N GLY A 119 -5.09 -1.87 -6.03
CA GLY A 119 -4.31 -1.63 -7.22
C GLY A 119 -3.36 -0.45 -7.11
N LEU A 120 -3.90 0.71 -6.74
CA LEU A 120 -3.10 1.91 -6.50
C LEU A 120 -2.11 1.70 -5.35
N ALA A 121 -2.54 0.99 -4.30
CA ALA A 121 -1.67 0.59 -3.20
C ALA A 121 -0.51 -0.32 -3.67
N LYS A 122 -0.75 -1.25 -4.59
CA LYS A 122 0.32 -2.10 -5.17
C LYS A 122 1.30 -1.28 -5.98
N ASP A 123 0.80 -0.39 -6.84
CA ASP A 123 1.64 0.52 -7.64
C ASP A 123 2.48 1.42 -6.71
N ALA A 124 1.90 1.91 -5.62
CA ALA A 124 2.63 2.69 -4.61
C ALA A 124 3.72 1.89 -3.89
N VAL A 125 3.47 0.63 -3.52
CA VAL A 125 4.52 -0.22 -2.92
C VAL A 125 5.69 -0.43 -3.88
N LYS A 126 5.40 -0.66 -5.17
CA LYS A 126 6.42 -0.80 -6.22
C LYS A 126 7.22 0.48 -6.42
N ALA A 127 6.56 1.63 -6.37
CA ALA A 127 7.19 2.93 -6.55
C ALA A 127 8.11 3.35 -5.39
N GLY A 128 7.96 2.76 -4.20
CA GLY A 128 8.80 3.15 -3.08
C GLY A 128 8.08 3.31 -1.74
N TYR A 129 6.76 3.46 -1.79
CA TYR A 129 6.00 3.96 -0.65
C TYR A 129 5.72 2.87 0.39
N HIS A 130 5.71 3.28 1.65
CA HIS A 130 5.15 2.47 2.72
C HIS A 130 3.63 2.59 2.68
N VAL A 131 2.96 1.47 2.41
CA VAL A 131 1.50 1.41 2.30
C VAL A 131 0.92 0.57 3.43
N TYR A 132 -0.20 1.02 3.98
CA TYR A 132 -0.99 0.31 4.96
C TYR A 132 -2.41 0.11 4.44
N PHE A 133 -2.83 -1.13 4.21
CA PHE A 133 -4.16 -1.43 3.67
C PHE A 133 -4.96 -2.23 4.69
N ARG A 134 -6.04 -1.68 5.25
CA ARG A 134 -6.92 -2.41 6.17
C ARG A 134 -8.36 -1.95 6.01
N THR A 135 -9.28 -2.78 6.47
CA THR A 135 -10.66 -2.38 6.67
C THR A 135 -10.79 -1.38 7.81
N MET A 136 -11.86 -0.59 7.81
CA MET A 136 -12.17 0.32 8.93
C MET A 136 -12.30 -0.43 10.26
N GLU A 137 -12.88 -1.64 10.24
CA GLU A 137 -13.04 -2.48 11.43
C GLU A 137 -11.68 -2.90 12.04
N GLU A 138 -10.74 -3.33 11.20
CA GLU A 138 -9.38 -3.69 11.65
C GLU A 138 -8.65 -2.49 12.26
N ILE A 139 -8.76 -1.31 11.63
CA ILE A 139 -8.17 -0.07 12.14
C ILE A 139 -8.74 0.28 13.51
N VAL A 140 -10.06 0.24 13.65
CA VAL A 140 -10.76 0.49 14.91
C VAL A 140 -10.31 -0.50 15.98
N SER A 141 -10.22 -1.79 15.65
CA SER A 141 -9.73 -2.84 16.55
C SER A 141 -8.31 -2.56 17.04
N THR A 142 -7.41 -2.17 16.12
CA THR A 142 -6.04 -1.76 16.47
C THR A 142 -6.04 -0.55 17.40
N LEU A 143 -6.84 0.48 17.12
CA LEU A 143 -6.93 1.68 17.96
C LEU A 143 -7.47 1.38 19.37
N LYS A 144 -8.46 0.48 19.50
CA LYS A 144 -9.03 0.08 20.81
C LYS A 144 -8.02 -0.70 21.67
N THR A 145 -7.17 -1.52 21.05
CA THR A 145 -6.38 -2.53 21.77
C THR A 145 -4.88 -2.25 21.84
N ARG A 146 -4.38 -1.20 21.16
CA ARG A 146 -2.95 -0.86 21.08
C ARG A 146 -2.24 -0.66 22.42
N ASP A 147 -2.96 -0.24 23.46
CA ASP A 147 -2.38 0.02 24.79
C ASP A 147 -2.26 -1.26 25.64
N PHE A 148 -2.99 -2.31 25.25
CA PHE A 148 -3.04 -3.58 25.98
C PHE A 148 -2.30 -4.71 25.25
N VAL A 149 -2.13 -4.61 23.93
CA VAL A 149 -1.58 -5.68 23.09
C VAL A 149 -0.36 -5.18 22.30
N ARG A 150 0.82 -5.74 22.58
CA ARG A 150 2.10 -5.33 21.95
C ARG A 150 2.10 -5.44 20.42
N SER A 151 1.43 -6.44 19.85
CA SER A 151 1.30 -6.58 18.39
C SER A 151 0.51 -5.43 17.78
N GLN A 152 -0.53 -4.94 18.48
CA GLN A 152 -1.34 -3.80 18.04
C GLN A 152 -0.61 -2.48 18.21
N THR A 153 0.25 -2.34 19.23
CA THR A 153 1.18 -1.20 19.32
C THR A 153 2.13 -1.16 18.11
N ALA A 154 2.65 -2.33 17.68
CA ALA A 154 3.51 -2.41 16.51
C ALA A 154 2.76 -2.09 15.22
N GLU A 155 1.51 -2.53 15.10
CA GLU A 155 0.65 -2.22 13.96
C GLU A 155 0.32 -0.73 13.88
N TYR A 156 -0.03 -0.09 15.00
CA TYR A 156 -0.24 1.36 15.07
C TYR A 156 1.00 2.15 14.63
N LYS A 157 2.20 1.72 15.04
CA LYS A 157 3.46 2.34 14.58
C LYS A 157 3.70 2.19 13.08
N LYS A 158 3.22 1.11 12.45
CA LYS A 158 3.29 0.97 10.98
C LYS A 158 2.35 1.96 10.30
N MET A 159 1.12 2.12 10.83
CA MET A 159 0.15 3.10 10.32
C MET A 159 0.75 4.50 10.30
N LEU A 160 1.35 4.92 11.42
CA LEU A 160 1.99 6.25 11.54
C LEU A 160 3.21 6.47 10.64
N ARG A 161 3.82 5.40 10.10
CA ARG A 161 4.98 5.48 9.21
C ARG A 161 4.61 5.32 7.73
N ALA A 162 3.33 5.09 7.43
CA ALA A 162 2.87 4.90 6.08
C ALA A 162 2.83 6.23 5.32
N ASN A 163 3.21 6.20 4.04
CA ASN A 163 3.01 7.31 3.11
C ASN A 163 1.59 7.28 2.53
N LEU A 164 0.99 6.09 2.47
CA LEU A 164 -0.37 5.86 2.00
C LEU A 164 -1.11 4.91 2.94
N ILE A 165 -2.28 5.33 3.43
CA ILE A 165 -3.20 4.48 4.18
C ILE A 165 -4.46 4.25 3.34
N VAL A 166 -4.83 2.99 3.15
CA VAL A 166 -6.11 2.60 2.57
C VAL A 166 -7.03 2.14 3.69
N ILE A 167 -8.17 2.82 3.82
CA ILE A 167 -9.28 2.49 4.71
C ILE A 167 -10.39 1.88 3.84
N ASP A 168 -10.39 0.56 3.76
CA ASP A 168 -11.34 -0.21 2.96
C ASP A 168 -12.68 -0.39 3.71
N ASP A 169 -13.76 -0.48 2.95
CA ASP A 169 -15.13 -0.69 3.41
C ASP A 169 -15.50 0.15 4.65
N VAL A 170 -15.46 1.48 4.53
CA VAL A 170 -16.09 2.37 5.51
C VAL A 170 -17.61 2.21 5.41
N MET A 171 -18.12 1.22 6.14
CA MET A 171 -19.53 0.86 6.27
C MET A 171 -20.14 1.43 7.56
N LEU A 172 -21.48 1.52 7.54
CA LEU A 172 -22.39 2.03 8.56
C LEU A 172 -22.34 1.23 9.87
N PHE A 173 -21.34 1.45 10.73
CA PHE A 173 -21.47 1.10 12.14
C PHE A 173 -21.23 2.35 13.00
N PRO A 174 -22.12 2.63 13.97
CA PRO A 174 -21.88 3.69 14.93
C PRO A 174 -20.60 3.38 15.71
N LEU A 175 -19.68 4.33 15.71
CA LEU A 175 -18.48 4.25 16.53
C LEU A 175 -18.80 4.78 17.93
N GLU A 176 -18.53 3.97 18.95
CA GLU A 176 -18.51 4.43 20.33
C GLU A 176 -17.64 5.70 20.46
N LYS A 177 -18.10 6.68 21.25
CA LYS A 177 -17.42 7.98 21.40
C LYS A 177 -15.91 7.89 21.64
N ASN A 178 -15.45 6.99 22.52
CA ASN A 178 -14.01 6.84 22.82
C ASN A 178 -13.18 6.40 21.60
N VAL A 179 -13.80 5.60 20.73
CA VAL A 179 -13.20 5.08 19.50
C VAL A 179 -13.17 6.17 18.44
N ALA A 180 -14.26 6.93 18.30
CA ALA A 180 -14.33 8.10 17.44
C ALA A 180 -13.23 9.12 17.78
N VAL A 181 -13.04 9.42 19.07
CA VAL A 181 -11.95 10.29 19.56
C VAL A 181 -10.57 9.72 19.20
N SER A 182 -10.38 8.42 19.40
CA SER A 182 -9.11 7.75 19.07
C SER A 182 -8.80 7.78 17.58
N PHE A 183 -9.81 7.55 16.74
CA PHE A 183 -9.69 7.63 15.28
C PHE A 183 -9.45 9.07 14.82
N PHE A 184 -10.15 10.05 15.38
CA PHE A 184 -9.88 11.47 15.13
C PHE A 184 -8.45 11.86 15.48
N ASN A 185 -7.96 11.47 16.66
CA ASN A 185 -6.58 11.74 17.08
C ASN A 185 -5.57 11.11 16.13
N PHE A 186 -5.85 9.90 15.65
CA PHE A 186 -5.03 9.25 14.64
C PHE A 186 -5.02 10.01 13.31
N ILE A 187 -6.19 10.36 12.76
CA ILE A 187 -6.28 11.16 11.52
C ILE A 187 -5.57 12.50 11.68
N ASN A 188 -5.73 13.16 12.82
CA ASN A 188 -5.06 14.43 13.12
C ASN A 188 -3.53 14.28 13.21
N GLN A 189 -3.03 13.14 13.67
CA GLN A 189 -1.59 12.87 13.74
C GLN A 189 -0.94 12.66 12.37
N ILE A 190 -1.68 12.11 11.41
CA ILE A 190 -1.19 11.83 10.04
C ILE A 190 -1.59 12.92 9.03
N TYR A 191 -2.41 13.89 9.45
CA TYR A 191 -2.84 15.00 8.63
C TYR A 191 -1.62 15.75 8.06
N GLU A 192 -1.67 16.08 6.76
CA GLU A 192 -0.56 16.73 6.03
C GLU A 192 0.78 15.96 6.02
N SER A 193 0.78 14.66 6.32
CA SER A 193 1.99 13.81 6.20
C SER A 193 1.76 12.47 5.50
N THR A 194 0.50 12.01 5.44
CA THR A 194 0.11 10.74 4.82
C THR A 194 -1.12 10.95 3.94
N SER A 195 -1.10 10.37 2.73
CA SER A 195 -2.28 10.33 1.87
C SER A 195 -3.21 9.19 2.27
N ILE A 196 -4.52 9.38 2.09
CA ILE A 196 -5.54 8.40 2.48
C ILE A 196 -6.39 8.02 1.27
N ILE A 197 -6.57 6.73 1.03
CA ILE A 197 -7.66 6.23 0.18
C ILE A 197 -8.78 5.73 1.09
N VAL A 198 -9.99 6.22 0.89
CA VAL A 198 -11.20 5.68 1.54
C VAL A 198 -12.07 5.02 0.49
N THR A 199 -12.55 3.80 0.75
CA THR A 199 -13.62 3.20 -0.05
C THR A 199 -14.93 3.21 0.74
N THR A 200 -16.02 3.62 0.10
CA THR A 200 -17.34 3.63 0.74
C THR A 200 -18.46 3.41 -0.28
N ASN A 201 -19.61 2.96 0.19
CA ASN A 201 -20.86 2.96 -0.57
C ASN A 201 -21.78 4.14 -0.24
N LYS A 202 -21.31 5.09 0.59
CA LYS A 202 -22.08 6.22 1.11
C LYS A 202 -21.48 7.56 0.70
N LYS A 203 -22.31 8.61 0.64
CA LYS A 203 -21.82 9.97 0.40
C LYS A 203 -21.07 10.50 1.62
N PRO A 204 -20.06 11.39 1.46
CA PRO A 204 -19.34 11.96 2.60
C PRO A 204 -20.25 12.71 3.57
N THR A 205 -21.32 13.34 3.07
CA THR A 205 -22.36 14.00 3.88
C THR A 205 -23.10 13.04 4.82
N GLU A 206 -23.11 11.74 4.50
CA GLU A 206 -23.74 10.71 5.34
C GLU A 206 -22.79 10.19 6.42
N TRP A 207 -21.47 10.44 6.31
CA TRP A 207 -20.49 9.99 7.31
C TRP A 207 -20.62 10.75 8.62
N ALA A 208 -21.04 12.03 8.58
CA ALA A 208 -21.27 12.82 9.79
C ALA A 208 -22.29 12.17 10.74
N LYS A 209 -23.29 11.49 10.16
CA LYS A 209 -24.34 10.75 10.90
C LYS A 209 -23.87 9.42 11.49
N MET A 210 -22.67 8.95 11.11
CA MET A 210 -22.11 7.69 11.61
C MET A 210 -21.40 7.85 12.96
N LEU A 211 -20.99 9.07 13.27
CA LEU A 211 -20.34 9.39 14.53
C LEU A 211 -21.41 9.94 15.48
N GLU A 212 -21.46 9.41 16.70
CA GLU A 212 -22.37 9.87 17.75
C GLU A 212 -22.09 11.32 18.19
N ASP A 213 -20.99 11.91 17.72
CA ASP A 213 -20.53 13.26 18.02
C ASP A 213 -20.32 14.04 16.70
N GLU A 214 -21.31 14.86 16.33
CA GLU A 214 -21.30 15.65 15.08
C GLU A 214 -20.09 16.59 14.97
N VAL A 215 -19.57 17.07 16.11
CA VAL A 215 -18.40 17.97 16.14
C VAL A 215 -17.15 17.21 15.71
N ILE A 216 -16.92 16.02 16.29
CA ILE A 216 -15.81 15.14 15.90
C ILE A 216 -15.95 14.74 14.43
N ALA A 217 -17.18 14.43 14.00
CA ALA A 217 -17.46 14.01 12.64
C ALA A 217 -17.12 15.06 11.60
N THR A 218 -17.58 16.29 11.84
CA THR A 218 -17.31 17.43 10.96
C THR A 218 -15.83 17.73 10.89
N ALA A 219 -15.15 17.72 12.04
CA ALA A 219 -13.71 17.97 12.11
C ALA A 219 -12.86 16.89 11.42
N LEU A 220 -13.31 15.63 11.44
CA LEU A 220 -12.66 14.53 10.75
C LEU A 220 -12.88 14.61 9.23
N LEU A 221 -14.11 14.88 8.81
CA LEU A 221 -14.45 15.06 7.40
C LEU A 221 -13.71 16.23 6.77
N ASP A 222 -13.62 17.35 7.47
CA ASP A 222 -12.87 18.52 7.02
C ASP A 222 -11.41 18.15 6.68
N ARG A 223 -10.72 17.43 7.57
CA ARG A 223 -9.33 16.98 7.35
C ARG A 223 -9.18 16.00 6.18
N ILE A 224 -10.09 15.04 6.05
CA ILE A 224 -10.01 14.05 4.96
C ILE A 224 -10.36 14.70 3.61
N LEU A 225 -11.35 15.59 3.59
CA LEU A 225 -11.90 16.15 2.35
C LEU A 225 -11.20 17.45 1.89
N PHE A 226 -10.38 18.09 2.75
CA PHE A 226 -9.70 19.34 2.41
C PHE A 226 -8.84 19.24 1.14
N ARG A 227 -8.01 18.20 1.05
CA ARG A 227 -7.25 17.86 -0.16
C ARG A 227 -7.68 16.48 -0.64
N CYS A 228 -8.80 16.40 -1.34
CA CYS A 228 -9.36 15.11 -1.76
C CYS A 228 -9.93 15.16 -3.17
N GLU A 229 -9.69 14.09 -3.93
CA GLU A 229 -10.44 13.81 -5.17
C GLU A 229 -11.50 12.74 -4.89
N VAL A 230 -12.76 13.03 -5.23
CA VAL A 230 -13.87 12.10 -5.06
C VAL A 230 -14.14 11.38 -6.39
N ILE A 231 -13.96 10.06 -6.40
CA ILE A 231 -14.14 9.21 -7.58
C ILE A 231 -15.41 8.39 -7.40
N ASN A 232 -16.43 8.73 -8.16
CA ASN A 232 -17.69 8.00 -8.20
C ASN A 232 -17.60 6.87 -9.24
N LEU A 233 -17.53 5.63 -8.76
CA LEU A 233 -17.63 4.42 -9.55
C LEU A 233 -19.10 4.02 -9.71
N THR A 234 -19.49 3.76 -10.95
CA THR A 234 -20.84 3.33 -11.34
C THR A 234 -20.78 1.92 -11.94
N GLY A 235 -21.89 1.39 -12.46
CA GLY A 235 -21.92 0.08 -13.12
C GLY A 235 -22.45 -1.07 -12.26
N GLU A 236 -22.55 -2.24 -12.89
CA GLU A 236 -23.05 -3.46 -12.26
C GLU A 236 -22.00 -4.12 -11.37
N SER A 237 -22.45 -5.01 -10.47
CA SER A 237 -21.55 -5.72 -9.57
C SER A 237 -20.77 -6.80 -10.33
N TYR A 238 -19.46 -6.60 -10.49
CA TYR A 238 -18.56 -7.61 -11.06
C TYR A 238 -18.65 -8.96 -10.35
N ARG A 239 -18.89 -8.95 -9.02
CA ARG A 239 -19.03 -10.15 -8.20
C ARG A 239 -20.28 -10.96 -8.57
N MET A 240 -21.37 -10.27 -8.93
CA MET A 240 -22.63 -10.92 -9.32
C MET A 240 -22.54 -11.47 -10.74
N GLU A 241 -21.91 -10.74 -11.66
CA GLU A 241 -21.68 -11.17 -13.04
C GLU A 241 -20.77 -12.42 -13.09
N ASN A 242 -19.74 -12.47 -12.25
CA ASN A 242 -18.78 -13.59 -12.19
C ASN A 242 -19.12 -14.59 -11.07
N ARG A 243 -20.38 -14.67 -10.65
CA ARG A 243 -20.83 -15.60 -9.62
C ARG A 243 -20.61 -17.03 -10.10
N LYS A 244 -19.80 -17.79 -9.37
CA LYS A 244 -19.58 -19.23 -9.63
C LYS A 244 -20.47 -20.06 -8.72
N THR A 245 -21.18 -21.03 -9.30
CA THR A 245 -21.95 -22.04 -8.56
C THR A 245 -21.15 -23.34 -8.50
N PHE A 246 -21.07 -23.96 -7.34
CA PHE A 246 -20.33 -25.23 -7.18
C PHE A 246 -21.17 -26.47 -7.51
N LEU A 247 -22.49 -26.32 -7.66
CA LEU A 247 -23.47 -27.40 -7.84
C LEU A 247 -23.81 -27.71 -9.31
N ASP A 248 -23.45 -26.83 -10.26
CA ASP A 248 -23.80 -27.00 -11.68
C ASP A 248 -22.62 -27.56 -12.50
N LYS A 249 -22.09 -28.73 -12.10
CA LYS A 249 -21.09 -29.48 -12.88
C LYS A 249 -21.66 -30.77 -13.44
#